data_AF-A0A535WXR5-F1
#
_entry.id   AF-A0A535WXR5-F1
#
_cell.length_a   1.000
_cell.length_b   1.000
_cell.length_c   1.000
_cell.angle_alpha   90.00
_cell.angle_beta   90.00
_cell.angle_gamma   90.00
#
_symmetry.space_group_name_H-M   'P 1'
#
loop_
_entity.id
_entity.type
_entity.pdbx_description
1 polymer ?
#
loop_
_entity_poly.entity_id
_entity_poly.type
_entity_poly.pdbx_seq_one_letter_code
_entity_poly.pdbx_strand_id
1 'polypeptide(L)'
;MLLMAQADAELASRMLELRQYIDQLELEYSQLAADFEKCKHWEHQGANSAIDWMRFHCHMTSNAAADRIAVGERAAEMPDTV
;
A
#
# COMPACT_ATOMS: atom_id res chain seq x y z
N MET A 1 -3.74 -31.17 -23.13
CA MET A 1 -4.52 -30.96 -21.88
C MET A 1 -3.61 -30.83 -20.66
N LEU A 2 -2.75 -31.80 -20.35
CA LEU A 2 -1.81 -31.73 -19.21
C LEU A 2 -0.84 -30.54 -19.25
N LEU A 3 -0.33 -30.16 -20.43
CA LEU A 3 0.58 -29.02 -20.59
C LEU A 3 -0.09 -27.65 -20.38
N MET A 4 -1.40 -27.54 -20.69
CA MET A 4 -2.17 -26.31 -20.47
C MET A 4 -2.47 -26.13 -18.98
N ALA A 5 -2.84 -27.21 -18.29
CA ALA A 5 -3.04 -27.19 -16.84
C ALA A 5 -1.77 -26.83 -16.05
N GLN A 6 -0.59 -27.22 -16.54
CA GLN A 6 0.70 -26.82 -15.96
C GLN A 6 0.99 -25.32 -16.15
N ALA A 7 0.74 -24.78 -17.35
CA ALA A 7 0.91 -23.36 -17.63
C ALA A 7 -0.06 -22.48 -16.80
N ASP A 8 -1.31 -22.93 -16.64
CA ASP A 8 -2.30 -22.25 -15.80
C ASP A 8 -1.87 -22.22 -14.32
N ALA A 9 -1.27 -23.32 -13.82
CA ALA A 9 -0.75 -23.41 -12.46
C ALA A 9 0.46 -22.49 -12.23
N GLU A 10 1.36 -22.38 -13.22
CA GLU A 10 2.51 -21.46 -13.16
C GLU A 10 2.07 -19.99 -13.14
N LEU A 11 1.04 -19.63 -13.92
CA LEU A 11 0.45 -18.30 -13.88
C LEU A 11 -0.10 -17.97 -12.49
N ALA A 12 -0.87 -18.90 -11.90
CA ALA A 12 -1.43 -18.73 -10.57
C ALA A 12 -0.33 -18.59 -9.50
N SER A 13 0.71 -19.44 -9.55
CA SER A 13 1.87 -19.34 -8.66
C SER A 13 2.54 -17.97 -8.77
N ARG A 14 2.75 -17.49 -10.00
CA ARG A 14 3.38 -16.19 -10.22
C ARG A 14 2.53 -15.03 -9.70
N MET A 15 1.21 -15.11 -9.82
CA MET A 15 0.30 -14.12 -9.24
C MET A 15 0.38 -14.08 -7.72
N LEU A 16 0.48 -15.24 -7.06
CA LEU A 16 0.62 -15.32 -5.60
C LEU A 16 1.93 -14.71 -5.12
N GLU A 17 3.05 -15.04 -5.79
CA GLU A 17 4.35 -14.42 -5.49
C GLU A 17 4.28 -12.91 -5.61
N LEU A 18 3.75 -12.39 -6.73
CA LEU A 18 3.62 -10.96 -6.94
C LEU A 18 2.73 -10.32 -5.87
N ARG A 19 1.63 -10.96 -5.47
CA ARG A 19 0.74 -10.42 -4.43
C ARG A 19 1.47 -10.28 -3.09
N GLN A 20 2.28 -11.26 -2.69
CA GLN A 20 3.10 -11.17 -1.47
C GLN A 20 4.07 -9.99 -1.51
N TYR A 21 4.75 -9.78 -2.65
CA TYR A 21 5.64 -8.62 -2.81
C TYR A 21 4.86 -7.31 -2.76
N ILE A 22 3.70 -7.23 -3.41
CA ILE A 22 2.89 -6.00 -3.40
C ILE A 22 2.33 -5.76 -1.99
N ASP A 23 1.93 -6.78 -1.25
CA ASP A 23 1.43 -6.65 0.14
C ASP A 23 2.50 -6.05 1.06
N GLN A 24 3.75 -6.51 0.93
CA GLN A 24 4.86 -5.95 1.69
C GLN A 24 5.14 -4.48 1.33
N LEU A 25 5.14 -4.15 0.03
CA LEU A 25 5.33 -2.77 -0.44
C LEU A 25 4.17 -1.86 -0.02
N GLU A 26 2.94 -2.38 -0.02
CA GLU A 26 1.75 -1.67 0.42
C GLU A 26 1.77 -1.39 1.92
N LEU A 27 2.28 -2.31 2.74
CA LEU A 27 2.47 -2.10 4.17
C LEU A 27 3.55 -1.04 4.45
N GLU A 28 4.70 -1.13 3.78
CA GLU A 28 5.77 -0.12 3.87
C GLU A 28 5.26 1.26 3.47
N TYR A 29 4.53 1.36 2.35
CA TYR A 29 3.92 2.60 1.91
C TYR A 29 2.92 3.16 2.92
N SER A 30 2.15 2.29 3.59
CA SER A 30 1.19 2.70 4.62
C SER A 30 1.89 3.30 5.84
N GLN A 31 2.99 2.69 6.28
CA GLN A 31 3.83 3.22 7.37
C GLN A 31 4.40 4.60 7.00
N LEU A 32 4.93 4.76 5.79
CA LEU A 32 5.42 6.05 5.29
C LEU A 32 4.29 7.09 5.20
N ALA A 33 3.08 6.72 4.78
CA ALA A 33 1.94 7.62 4.73
C ALA A 33 1.54 8.13 6.12
N ALA A 34 1.54 7.26 7.13
CA ALA A 34 1.27 7.65 8.51
C ALA A 34 2.36 8.60 9.07
N ASP A 35 3.63 8.33 8.79
CA ASP A 35 4.72 9.20 9.22
C ASP A 35 4.73 10.54 8.47
N PHE A 36 4.32 10.55 7.20
CA PHE A 36 4.14 11.76 6.42
C PHE A 36 3.00 12.65 6.95
N GLU A 37 1.90 12.04 7.40
CA GLU A 37 0.83 12.79 8.08
C GLU A 37 1.33 13.42 9.39
N LYS A 38 2.09 12.67 10.20
CA LYS A 38 2.66 13.18 11.46
C LYS A 38 3.66 14.31 11.26
N CYS A 39 4.50 14.24 10.22
CA CYS A 39 5.53 15.25 10.00
C CYS A 39 4.98 16.56 9.40
N LYS A 40 3.74 16.53 8.89
CA LYS A 40 3.02 17.68 8.31
C LYS A 40 3.76 18.39 7.17
N HIS A 41 4.71 17.72 6.51
CA HIS A 41 5.48 18.33 5.43
C HIS A 41 4.60 18.74 4.23
N TRP A 42 3.41 18.15 4.11
CA TRP A 42 2.38 18.55 3.16
C TRP A 42 1.94 20.02 3.30
N GLU A 43 2.06 20.63 4.49
CA GLU A 43 1.75 22.06 4.71
C GLU A 43 2.71 22.95 3.90
N HIS A 44 4.01 22.61 3.87
CA HIS A 44 5.02 23.35 3.11
C HIS A 44 4.86 23.22 1.59
N GLN A 45 4.06 22.25 1.15
CA GLN A 45 3.75 22.00 -0.25
C GLN A 45 2.36 22.56 -0.63
N GLY A 46 1.68 23.25 0.29
CA GLY A 46 0.40 23.90 0.03
C GLY A 46 -0.80 22.95 -0.01
N ALA A 47 -0.66 21.72 0.48
CA ALA A 47 -1.78 20.80 0.63
C ALA A 47 -2.50 21.03 1.97
N ASN A 48 -3.76 20.59 2.07
CA ASN A 48 -4.58 20.75 3.28
C ASN A 48 -4.47 19.58 4.27
N SER A 49 -3.92 18.44 3.84
CA SER A 49 -3.67 17.23 4.62
C SER A 49 -2.75 16.28 3.83
N ALA A 50 -2.21 15.22 4.46
CA ALA A 50 -1.53 14.17 3.71
C ALA A 50 -2.46 13.48 2.70
N ILE A 51 -3.74 13.28 3.05
CA ILE A 51 -4.75 12.70 2.14
C ILE A 51 -4.85 13.54 0.86
N ASP A 52 -4.96 14.87 1.00
CA ASP A 52 -5.05 15.76 -0.15
C ASP A 52 -3.76 15.72 -1.00
N TRP A 53 -2.61 15.73 -0.34
CA TRP A 53 -1.32 15.62 -1.02
C TRP A 53 -1.20 14.31 -1.82
N MET A 54 -1.54 13.17 -1.20
CA MET A 54 -1.48 11.84 -1.81
C MET A 54 -2.44 11.69 -3.00
N ARG A 55 -3.61 12.34 -2.98
CA ARG A 55 -4.53 12.32 -4.12
C ARG A 55 -3.90 12.91 -5.38
N PHE A 56 -3.21 14.03 -5.23
CA PHE A 56 -2.60 14.74 -6.35
C PHE A 56 -1.25 14.15 -6.77
N HIS A 57 -0.42 13.72 -5.81
CA HIS A 57 0.96 13.28 -6.08
C HIS A 57 1.11 11.77 -6.24
N CYS A 58 0.24 10.99 -5.59
CA CYS A 58 0.25 9.52 -5.66
C CYS A 58 -0.94 8.96 -6.46
N HIS A 59 -1.76 9.82 -7.08
CA HIS A 59 -2.92 9.44 -7.89
C HIS A 59 -3.92 8.53 -7.18
N MET A 60 -4.10 8.74 -5.87
CA MET A 60 -5.02 7.95 -5.05
C MET A 60 -6.40 8.61 -4.96
N THR A 61 -7.42 7.81 -4.67
CA THR A 61 -8.71 8.34 -4.21
C THR A 61 -8.59 8.77 -2.75
N SER A 62 -9.49 9.64 -2.27
CA SER A 62 -9.46 10.11 -0.88
C SER A 62 -9.52 8.95 0.12
N ASN A 63 -10.40 7.97 -0.12
CA ASN A 63 -10.55 6.82 0.76
C ASN A 63 -9.29 5.94 0.72
N ALA A 64 -8.75 5.67 -0.47
CA ALA A 64 -7.54 4.86 -0.57
C ALA A 64 -6.35 5.52 0.15
N ALA A 65 -6.22 6.84 0.11
CA ALA A 65 -5.18 7.54 0.85
C ALA A 65 -5.42 7.51 2.38
N ALA A 66 -6.66 7.74 2.82
CA ALA A 66 -7.04 7.64 4.23
C ALA A 66 -6.79 6.24 4.81
N ASP A 67 -7.12 5.20 4.04
CA ASP A 67 -6.90 3.80 4.44
C ASP A 67 -5.41 3.52 4.66
N ARG A 68 -4.52 4.05 3.82
CA ARG A 68 -3.06 3.86 4.00
C ARG A 68 -2.52 4.52 5.25
N ILE A 69 -2.99 5.73 5.56
CA ILE A 69 -2.63 6.40 6.82
C ILE A 69 -3.12 5.57 8.01
N ALA A 70 -4.38 5.15 8.00
CA ALA A 70 -4.97 4.36 9.08
C ALA A 70 -4.26 3.00 9.29
N VAL A 71 -3.92 2.29 8.21
CA VAL A 71 -3.14 1.05 8.28
C VAL A 71 -1.75 1.32 8.85
N GLY A 72 -1.07 2.37 8.39
CA GLY A 72 0.26 2.74 8.89
C GLY A 72 0.28 3.09 10.38
N GLU A 73 -0.73 3.80 10.87
CA GLU A 73 -0.88 4.12 12.30
C GLU A 73 -1.04 2.88 13.17
N ARG A 74 -1.59 1.81 12.61
CA ARG A 74 -1.85 0.54 13.30
C ARG A 74 -0.83 -0.55 13.00
N ALA A 75 0.13 -0.31 12.11
CA ALA A 75 1.05 -1.35 11.64
C ALA A 75 1.85 -1.99 12.79
N ALA A 76 2.22 -1.22 13.82
CA ALA A 76 2.93 -1.75 15.00
C ALA A 76 2.07 -2.63 15.92
N GLU A 77 0.75 -2.61 15.76
CA GLU A 77 -0.21 -3.45 16.50
C GLU A 77 -0.53 -4.75 15.75
N MET A 78 -0.10 -4.88 14.49
CA MET A 78 -0.38 -6.05 13.67
C MET A 78 0.60 -7.18 14.00
N PRO A 79 0.14 -8.45 14.10
CA PRO A 79 1.04 -9.57 14.30
C PRO A 79 1.96 -9.75 13.09
N ASP A 80 3.26 -9.98 13.33
CA ASP A 80 4.18 -10.47 12.30
C ASP A 80 3.77 -11.90 11.94
N THR A 81 2.86 -12.05 10.98
CA THR A 81 2.45 -13.37 10.48
C THR A 81 2.82 -13.46 9.00
N VAL A 82 3.69 -14.43 8.70
CA VAL A 82 4.10 -14.84 7.35
C VAL A 82 3.15 -15.86 6.74
#